data_AF-A0A7W6AN92-F1
#
_entry.id   AF-A0A7W6AN92-F1
#
_cell.length_a   1.000
_cell.length_b   1.000
_cell.length_c   1.000
_cell.angle_alpha   90.00
_cell.angle_beta   90.00
_cell.angle_gamma   90.00
#
_symmetry.space_group_name_H-M   'P 1'
#
loop_
_entity.id
_entity.type
_entity.pdbx_description
1 polymer ?
#
loop_
_entity_poly.entity_id
_entity_poly.type
_entity_poly.pdbx_seq_one_letter_code
_entity_poly.pdbx_strand_id
1 'polypeptide(L)'
;MSNTSVTATVIAAALTLAPVAHAMPMGGSYTGRVDTQTPQVLGPNEVKVQQTASGLNNGPGTPLDGAKVQWVETVTLKNGQGPVQGTITFSTPVGSTSSAYKGMVATDAQGRVTAKGTYKDTASTGEFEGIRGKGSFTVTYTSKTDFTGEWKGDVTLPKQKTSNR
;
A
#
# COMPACT_ATOMS: atom_id res chain seq x y z
N MET A 1 13.35 -64.94 -42.04
CA MET A 1 13.64 -64.06 -40.89
C MET A 1 14.05 -62.71 -41.43
N SER A 2 13.15 -61.72 -41.39
CA SER A 2 13.50 -60.32 -41.68
C SER A 2 12.55 -59.45 -40.86
N ASN A 3 13.08 -58.85 -39.79
CA ASN A 3 12.38 -57.93 -38.90
C ASN A 3 12.43 -56.52 -39.49
N THR A 4 11.29 -55.87 -39.65
CA THR A 4 11.18 -54.44 -39.97
C THR A 4 10.81 -53.70 -38.69
N SER A 5 11.75 -52.90 -38.16
CA SER A 5 11.53 -52.07 -36.99
C SER A 5 10.81 -50.77 -37.38
N VAL A 6 9.69 -50.49 -36.73
CA VAL A 6 8.96 -49.22 -36.83
C VAL A 6 9.52 -48.24 -35.80
N THR A 7 10.05 -47.10 -36.25
CA THR A 7 10.47 -46.00 -35.38
C THR A 7 9.26 -45.15 -35.01
N ALA A 8 8.85 -45.18 -33.74
CA ALA A 8 7.83 -44.30 -33.19
C ALA A 8 8.46 -42.98 -32.72
N THR A 9 8.07 -41.86 -33.36
CA THR A 9 8.46 -40.51 -32.93
C THR A 9 7.56 -40.07 -31.77
N VAL A 10 8.12 -39.98 -30.56
CA VAL A 10 7.44 -39.40 -29.40
C VAL A 10 7.64 -37.89 -29.42
N ILE A 11 6.59 -37.13 -29.72
CA ILE A 11 6.58 -35.67 -29.51
C ILE A 11 6.24 -35.44 -28.03
N ALA A 12 7.27 -35.14 -27.23
CA ALA A 12 7.08 -34.71 -25.84
C ALA A 12 6.61 -33.25 -25.82
N ALA A 13 5.35 -33.02 -25.48
CA ALA A 13 4.85 -31.68 -25.19
C ALA A 13 5.42 -31.21 -23.84
N ALA A 14 6.40 -30.31 -23.88
CA ALA A 14 6.93 -29.66 -22.69
C ALA A 14 5.90 -28.65 -22.15
N LEU A 15 5.18 -29.02 -21.10
CA LEU A 15 4.38 -28.11 -20.28
C LEU A 15 5.34 -27.18 -19.53
N THR A 16 5.54 -25.97 -20.04
CA THR A 16 6.27 -24.92 -19.31
C THR A 16 5.39 -24.39 -18.18
N LEU A 17 5.71 -24.80 -16.95
CA LEU A 17 5.14 -24.21 -15.74
C LEU A 17 5.61 -22.75 -15.66
N ALA A 18 4.72 -21.80 -15.96
CA ALA A 18 5.01 -20.39 -15.74
C ALA A 18 5.25 -20.14 -14.24
N PRO A 19 6.30 -19.42 -13.84
CA PRO A 19 6.52 -19.12 -12.43
C PRO A 19 5.35 -18.32 -11.87
N VAL A 20 4.79 -18.81 -10.77
CA VAL A 20 3.80 -18.07 -9.98
C VAL A 20 4.56 -16.93 -9.31
N ALA A 21 4.12 -15.69 -9.53
CA ALA A 21 4.66 -14.55 -8.79
C ALA A 21 4.26 -14.73 -7.33
N HIS A 22 5.23 -14.90 -6.44
CA HIS A 22 4.99 -15.07 -5.02
C HIS A 22 4.89 -13.68 -4.38
N ALA A 23 3.89 -13.49 -3.52
CA ALA A 23 3.80 -12.28 -2.72
C ALA A 23 4.91 -12.31 -1.66
N MET A 24 5.65 -11.21 -1.52
CA MET A 24 6.73 -11.06 -0.56
C MET A 24 6.31 -10.11 0.55
N PRO A 25 6.64 -10.41 1.82
CA PRO A 25 6.38 -9.48 2.92
C PRO A 25 7.25 -8.23 2.76
N MET A 26 6.61 -7.06 2.80
CA MET A 26 7.27 -5.75 2.80
C MET A 26 6.66 -4.87 3.87
N GLY A 27 7.44 -3.91 4.36
CA GLY A 27 6.97 -2.95 5.35
C GLY A 27 7.91 -1.76 5.47
N GLY A 28 7.46 -0.76 6.19
CA GLY A 28 8.21 0.45 6.46
C GLY A 28 7.52 1.31 7.50
N SER A 29 8.20 2.39 7.86
CA SER A 29 7.69 3.46 8.71
C SER A 29 7.57 4.74 7.91
N TYR A 30 6.77 5.69 8.36
CA TYR A 30 6.74 7.03 7.78
C TYR A 30 6.56 8.09 8.85
N THR A 31 7.06 9.27 8.55
CA THR A 31 6.67 10.51 9.22
C THR A 31 5.76 11.30 8.31
N GLY A 32 4.81 12.02 8.89
CA GLY A 32 3.89 12.85 8.14
C GLY A 32 3.45 14.08 8.90
N ARG A 33 3.00 15.06 8.13
CA ARG A 33 2.46 16.32 8.60
C ARG A 33 1.19 16.64 7.84
N VAL A 34 0.15 17.00 8.57
CA VAL A 34 -1.09 17.52 8.01
C VAL A 34 -0.84 18.89 7.36
N ASP A 35 -1.18 19.01 6.08
CA ASP A 35 -1.01 20.24 5.31
C ASP A 35 -2.30 21.08 5.34
N THR A 36 -3.45 20.43 5.13
CA THR A 36 -4.75 21.09 5.13
C THR A 36 -5.80 20.26 5.85
N GLN A 37 -6.74 20.94 6.52
CA GLN A 37 -7.92 20.33 7.12
C GLN A 37 -9.14 21.21 6.87
N THR A 38 -10.24 20.59 6.48
CA THR A 38 -11.54 21.24 6.31
C THR A 38 -12.56 20.51 7.17
N PRO A 39 -12.77 20.96 8.42
CA PRO A 39 -13.75 20.38 9.32
C PRO A 39 -15.16 20.84 8.96
N GLN A 40 -16.10 19.91 9.01
CA GLN A 40 -17.54 20.11 8.88
C GLN A 40 -18.23 19.52 10.11
N VAL A 41 -18.84 20.38 10.92
CA VAL A 41 -19.63 19.95 12.08
C VAL A 41 -20.91 19.28 11.57
N LEU A 42 -21.15 18.04 12.00
CA LEU A 42 -22.34 17.26 11.64
C LEU A 42 -23.38 17.23 12.76
N GLY A 43 -22.96 17.44 14.01
CA GLY A 43 -23.82 17.45 15.18
C GLY A 43 -23.02 17.57 16.48
N PRO A 44 -23.68 17.41 17.64
CA PRO A 44 -22.99 17.39 18.93
C PRO A 44 -21.89 16.33 18.95
N ASN A 45 -20.65 16.76 19.19
CA ASN A 45 -19.46 15.91 19.21
C ASN A 45 -19.23 15.08 17.93
N GLU A 46 -19.82 15.50 16.80
CA GLU A 46 -19.72 14.79 15.52
C GLU A 46 -19.15 15.72 14.45
N VAL A 47 -18.03 15.33 13.84
CA VAL A 47 -17.30 16.13 12.85
C VAL A 47 -16.82 15.25 11.71
N LYS A 48 -16.96 15.74 10.48
CA LYS A 48 -16.30 15.19 9.31
C LYS A 48 -15.13 16.09 8.94
N VAL A 49 -13.96 15.53 8.70
CA VAL A 49 -12.75 16.27 8.33
C VAL A 49 -12.25 15.73 7.01
N GLN A 50 -12.13 16.60 6.01
CA GLN A 50 -11.32 16.32 4.82
C GLN A 50 -9.91 16.84 5.10
N GLN A 51 -8.89 16.04 4.82
CA GLN A 51 -7.52 16.46 5.06
C GLN A 51 -6.55 15.98 4.00
N THR A 52 -5.49 16.76 3.83
CA THR A 52 -4.29 16.36 3.08
C THR A 52 -3.08 16.36 4.01
N ALA A 53 -2.14 15.48 3.75
CA ALA A 53 -0.88 15.42 4.48
C ALA A 53 0.28 15.09 3.54
N SER A 54 1.48 15.42 3.98
CA SER A 54 2.73 15.15 3.28
C SER A 54 3.79 14.59 4.24
N GLY A 55 4.75 13.85 3.70
CA GLY A 55 5.68 13.10 4.55
C GLY A 55 6.74 12.32 3.80
N LEU A 56 7.44 11.46 4.53
CA LEU A 56 8.53 10.63 4.02
C LEU A 56 8.39 9.20 4.52
N ASN A 57 8.56 8.24 3.62
CA ASN A 57 8.68 6.84 3.96
C ASN A 57 10.15 6.50 4.28
N ASN A 58 10.33 5.71 5.33
CA ASN A 58 11.55 5.08 5.74
C ASN A 58 11.31 3.57 5.76
N GLY A 59 11.77 2.90 4.71
CA GLY A 59 11.66 1.46 4.54
C GLY A 59 12.98 0.90 4.08
N PRO A 60 14.01 0.86 4.96
CA PRO A 60 15.36 0.45 4.57
C PRO A 60 15.34 -0.91 3.87
N GLY A 61 15.97 -0.98 2.69
CA GLY A 61 16.01 -2.19 1.87
C GLY A 61 14.72 -2.49 1.08
N THR A 62 13.73 -1.59 1.09
CA THR A 62 12.55 -1.67 0.22
C THR A 62 12.67 -0.72 -0.97
N PRO A 63 12.03 -1.00 -2.11
CA PRO A 63 12.00 -0.08 -3.26
C PRO A 63 11.32 1.27 -2.98
N LEU A 64 10.62 1.40 -1.85
CA LEU A 64 9.91 2.60 -1.44
C LEU A 64 10.70 3.43 -0.42
N ASP A 65 11.95 3.07 -0.13
CA ASP A 65 12.77 3.83 0.80
C ASP A 65 13.01 5.27 0.33
N GLY A 66 12.89 6.23 1.24
CA GLY A 66 12.98 7.66 0.93
C GLY A 66 11.85 8.21 0.06
N ALA A 67 10.79 7.44 -0.21
CA ALA A 67 9.67 7.92 -1.00
C ALA A 67 8.98 9.11 -0.34
N LYS A 68 8.65 10.13 -1.13
CA LYS A 68 7.74 11.20 -0.71
C LYS A 68 6.35 10.62 -0.58
N VAL A 69 5.66 10.94 0.50
CA VAL A 69 4.32 10.43 0.78
C VAL A 69 3.31 11.56 0.75
N GLN A 70 2.17 11.30 0.13
CA GLN A 70 1.02 12.20 0.06
C GLN A 70 -0.23 11.45 0.47
N TRP A 71 -1.04 12.07 1.31
CA TRP A 71 -2.33 11.56 1.75
C TRP A 71 -3.44 12.51 1.33
N VAL A 72 -4.55 11.93 0.89
CA VAL A 72 -5.83 12.63 0.73
C VAL A 72 -6.90 11.76 1.36
N GLU A 73 -7.58 12.25 2.38
CA GLU A 73 -8.49 11.43 3.17
C GLU A 73 -9.68 12.18 3.75
N THR A 74 -10.63 11.38 4.23
CA THR A 74 -11.79 11.81 4.98
C THR A 74 -11.87 11.01 6.27
N VAL A 75 -12.02 11.73 7.38
CA VAL A 75 -12.28 11.17 8.71
C VAL A 75 -13.68 11.61 9.14
N THR A 76 -14.46 10.72 9.74
CA THR A 76 -15.69 11.09 10.45
C THR A 76 -15.55 10.65 11.88
N LEU A 77 -15.64 11.59 12.81
CA LEU A 77 -15.47 11.35 14.25
C LEU A 77 -16.76 11.64 14.98
N LYS A 78 -17.13 10.73 15.87
CA LYS A 78 -18.16 10.91 16.88
C LYS A 78 -17.54 10.65 18.24
N ASN A 79 -17.59 11.61 19.14
CA ASN A 79 -16.92 11.55 20.44
C ASN A 79 -15.42 11.19 20.31
N GLY A 80 -14.74 11.78 19.32
CA GLY A 80 -13.30 11.57 19.09
C GLY A 80 -12.92 10.23 18.46
N GLN A 81 -13.88 9.44 17.98
CA GLN A 81 -13.62 8.13 17.38
C GLN A 81 -14.42 7.95 16.09
N GLY A 82 -13.89 7.23 15.12
CA GLY A 82 -14.65 6.87 13.93
C GLY A 82 -13.82 6.50 12.71
N PRO A 83 -14.49 6.26 11.57
CA PRO A 83 -13.83 5.77 10.37
C PRO A 83 -12.92 6.81 9.73
N VAL A 84 -11.83 6.32 9.15
CA VAL A 84 -10.95 7.05 8.24
C VAL A 84 -10.80 6.29 6.94
N GLN A 85 -10.79 6.99 5.82
CA GLN A 85 -10.55 6.41 4.50
C GLN A 85 -9.92 7.43 3.56
N GLY A 86 -9.06 6.95 2.66
CA GLY A 86 -8.37 7.82 1.75
C GLY A 86 -7.48 7.09 0.75
N THR A 87 -6.65 7.88 0.09
CA THR A 87 -5.58 7.39 -0.77
C THR A 87 -4.24 7.88 -0.23
N ILE A 88 -3.27 6.98 -0.21
CA ILE A 88 -1.87 7.28 0.08
C ILE A 88 -1.06 7.06 -1.19
N THR A 89 -0.15 7.95 -1.51
CA THR A 89 0.74 7.84 -2.68
C THR A 89 2.19 7.98 -2.25
N PHE A 90 3.01 7.03 -2.65
CA PHE A 90 4.45 7.00 -2.44
C PHE A 90 5.09 7.31 -3.79
N SER A 91 5.99 8.28 -3.80
CA SER A 91 6.67 8.74 -5.01
C SER A 91 8.18 8.73 -4.83
N THR A 92 8.86 8.05 -5.74
CA THR A 92 10.33 8.05 -5.89
C THR A 92 10.68 8.66 -7.25
N PRO A 93 11.97 8.91 -7.55
CA PRO A 93 12.38 9.36 -8.89
C PRO A 93 12.05 8.36 -10.02
N VAL A 94 11.90 7.07 -9.69
CA VAL A 94 11.72 5.99 -10.67
C VAL A 94 10.26 5.56 -10.85
N GLY A 95 9.34 6.07 -10.03
CA GLY A 95 7.92 5.74 -10.15
C GLY A 95 7.10 6.09 -8.91
N SER A 96 5.84 5.66 -8.92
CA SER A 96 4.95 5.79 -7.76
C SER A 96 4.08 4.57 -7.51
N THR A 97 3.59 4.43 -6.28
CA THR A 97 2.53 3.50 -5.91
C THR A 97 1.44 4.25 -5.16
N SER A 98 0.18 4.04 -5.52
CA SER A 98 -0.98 4.59 -4.83
C SER A 98 -1.84 3.47 -4.28
N SER A 99 -2.28 3.62 -3.04
CA SER A 99 -3.09 2.64 -2.33
C SER A 99 -4.32 3.29 -1.73
N ALA A 100 -5.47 2.67 -1.90
CA ALA A 100 -6.67 3.02 -1.15
C ALA A 100 -6.58 2.38 0.24
N TYR A 101 -6.96 3.12 1.28
CA TYR A 101 -6.98 2.62 2.64
C TYR A 101 -8.26 2.97 3.37
N LYS A 102 -8.53 2.17 4.41
CA LYS A 102 -9.63 2.38 5.36
C LYS A 102 -9.19 1.91 6.74
N GLY A 103 -9.69 2.57 7.78
CA GLY A 103 -9.33 2.28 9.16
C GLY A 103 -10.26 2.93 10.17
N MET A 104 -9.84 2.89 11.42
CA MET A 104 -10.51 3.51 12.56
C MET A 104 -9.54 4.43 13.29
N VAL A 105 -9.98 5.66 13.52
CA VAL A 105 -9.34 6.64 14.39
C VAL A 105 -9.93 6.51 15.79
N ALA A 106 -9.06 6.59 16.80
CA ALA A 106 -9.47 6.69 18.19
C ALA A 106 -8.60 7.69 18.95
N THR A 107 -9.25 8.52 19.77
CA THR A 107 -8.61 9.36 20.79
C THR A 107 -8.76 8.68 22.14
N ASP A 108 -7.66 8.46 22.84
CA ASP A 108 -7.69 7.88 24.19
C ASP A 108 -7.95 8.91 25.29
N ALA A 109 -8.06 8.44 26.53
CA ALA A 109 -8.34 9.29 27.70
C ALA A 109 -7.24 10.33 27.98
N GLN A 110 -6.02 10.11 27.46
CA GLN A 110 -4.90 11.04 27.55
C GLN A 110 -4.86 12.02 26.36
N GLY A 111 -5.85 11.95 25.46
CA GLY A 111 -5.93 12.80 24.27
C GLY A 111 -5.02 12.35 23.12
N ARG A 112 -4.42 11.16 23.19
CA ARG A 112 -3.57 10.64 22.11
C ARG A 112 -4.44 10.12 20.98
N VAL A 113 -4.16 10.57 19.76
CA VAL A 113 -4.89 10.17 18.55
C VAL A 113 -4.11 9.07 17.84
N THR A 114 -4.78 7.95 17.58
CA THR A 114 -4.23 6.82 16.84
C THR A 114 -5.16 6.41 15.71
N ALA A 115 -4.60 5.84 14.66
CA ALA A 115 -5.38 5.18 13.62
C ALA A 115 -4.80 3.80 13.31
N LYS A 116 -5.67 2.86 12.95
CA LYS A 116 -5.27 1.54 12.46
C LYS A 116 -6.20 1.09 11.35
N GLY A 117 -5.67 0.39 10.36
CA GLY A 117 -6.47 -0.04 9.23
C GLY A 117 -5.75 -0.92 8.25
N THR A 118 -6.32 -1.00 7.05
CA THR A 118 -5.81 -1.79 5.94
C THR A 118 -5.71 -0.95 4.68
N TYR A 119 -4.77 -1.30 3.82
CA TYR A 119 -4.61 -0.69 2.50
C TYR A 119 -4.58 -1.76 1.41
N LYS A 120 -4.84 -1.32 0.18
CA LYS A 120 -4.68 -2.11 -1.05
C LYS A 120 -4.21 -1.19 -2.17
N ASP A 121 -3.21 -1.64 -2.91
CA ASP A 121 -2.68 -0.89 -4.06
C ASP A 121 -3.73 -0.81 -5.16
N THR A 122 -3.87 0.38 -5.72
CA THR A 122 -4.85 0.72 -6.76
C THR A 122 -4.19 1.18 -8.04
N ALA A 123 -2.99 1.77 -7.95
CA ALA A 123 -2.23 2.21 -9.11
C ALA A 123 -0.73 2.17 -8.83
N SER A 124 0.06 2.06 -9.90
CA SER A 124 1.51 2.03 -9.85
C SER A 124 2.06 2.52 -11.18
N THR A 125 3.18 3.24 -11.17
CA THR A 125 3.81 3.80 -12.37
C THR A 125 5.33 3.58 -12.36
N GLY A 126 5.97 3.73 -13.52
CA GLY A 126 7.42 3.61 -13.65
C GLY A 126 7.90 2.19 -13.35
N GLU A 127 8.98 2.07 -12.59
CA GLU A 127 9.54 0.76 -12.20
C GLU A 127 8.61 -0.08 -11.32
N PHE A 128 7.56 0.54 -10.76
CA PHE A 128 6.56 -0.15 -9.95
C PHE A 128 5.35 -0.65 -10.74
N GLU A 129 5.30 -0.43 -12.06
CA GLU A 129 4.13 -0.76 -12.87
C GLU A 129 3.74 -2.25 -12.76
N GLY A 130 2.50 -2.50 -12.36
CA GLY A 130 1.96 -3.85 -12.21
C GLY A 130 2.20 -4.49 -10.85
N ILE A 131 2.83 -3.78 -9.91
CA ILE A 131 2.89 -4.18 -8.50
C ILE A 131 1.49 -4.23 -7.91
N ARG A 132 1.25 -5.25 -7.08
CA ARG A 132 0.02 -5.37 -6.28
C ARG A 132 0.37 -5.66 -4.84
N GLY A 133 0.09 -4.71 -3.96
CA GLY A 133 0.22 -4.82 -2.52
C GLY A 133 -1.13 -4.76 -1.80
N LYS A 134 -1.16 -5.37 -0.61
CA LYS A 134 -2.21 -5.17 0.39
C LYS A 134 -1.61 -5.39 1.77
N GLY A 135 -2.15 -4.73 2.78
CA GLY A 135 -1.60 -4.85 4.12
C GLY A 135 -2.37 -4.09 5.18
N SER A 136 -1.70 -3.88 6.30
CA SER A 136 -2.17 -3.13 7.45
C SER A 136 -1.28 -1.94 7.75
N PHE A 137 -1.86 -0.91 8.37
CA PHE A 137 -1.11 0.25 8.85
C PHE A 137 -1.52 0.64 10.27
N THR A 138 -0.63 1.36 10.93
CA THR A 138 -0.86 2.07 12.20
C THR A 138 -0.34 3.50 12.08
N VAL A 139 -0.99 4.44 12.77
CA VAL A 139 -0.60 5.84 12.87
C VAL A 139 -0.75 6.30 14.32
N THR A 140 0.19 7.11 14.79
CA THR A 140 0.15 7.82 16.06
C THR A 140 0.48 9.29 15.83
N TYR A 141 -0.42 10.18 16.23
CA TYR A 141 -0.14 11.62 16.21
C TYR A 141 0.82 11.97 17.35
N THR A 142 1.90 12.67 17.02
CA THR A 142 2.91 13.17 17.97
C THR A 142 2.67 14.64 18.31
N SER A 143 1.88 15.35 17.50
CA SER A 143 1.41 16.71 17.73
C SER A 143 0.02 16.89 17.13
N LYS A 144 -0.51 18.13 17.11
CA LYS A 144 -1.78 18.45 16.41
C LYS A 144 -1.69 18.23 14.90
N THR A 145 -0.50 18.30 14.32
CA THR A 145 -0.27 18.23 12.87
C THR A 145 0.69 17.14 12.46
N ASP A 146 1.54 16.67 13.37
CA ASP A 146 2.60 15.72 13.05
C ASP A 146 2.22 14.32 13.55
N PHE A 147 2.58 13.31 12.76
CA PHE A 147 2.33 11.92 13.08
C PHE A 147 3.45 11.02 12.58
N THR A 148 3.51 9.83 13.16
CA THR A 148 4.31 8.71 12.69
C THR A 148 3.40 7.54 12.38
N GLY A 149 3.83 6.65 11.50
CA GLY A 149 3.11 5.42 11.25
C GLY A 149 3.99 4.31 10.71
N GLU A 150 3.39 3.13 10.65
CA GLU A 150 4.01 1.92 10.16
C GLU A 150 3.04 1.23 9.20
N TRP A 151 3.59 0.58 8.18
CA TRP A 151 2.84 -0.27 7.28
C TRP A 151 3.57 -1.60 7.10
N LYS A 152 2.77 -2.65 6.90
CA LYS A 152 3.26 -3.97 6.54
C LYS A 152 2.25 -4.65 5.64
N GLY A 153 2.71 -5.39 4.65
CA GLY A 153 1.84 -6.06 3.71
C GLY A 153 2.57 -7.05 2.82
N ASP A 154 1.77 -7.77 2.04
CA ASP A 154 2.24 -8.70 1.04
C ASP A 154 2.22 -8.03 -0.31
N VAL A 155 3.34 -8.08 -1.04
CA VAL A 155 3.48 -7.41 -2.33
C VAL A 155 3.89 -8.40 -3.40
N THR A 156 3.12 -8.42 -4.48
CA THR A 156 3.38 -9.23 -5.67
C THR A 156 3.97 -8.35 -6.75
N LEU A 157 5.15 -8.72 -7.23
CA LEU A 157 5.80 -8.05 -8.36
C LEU A 157 5.11 -8.46 -9.68
N PRO A 158 5.13 -7.59 -10.71
CA PRO A 158 4.66 -7.96 -12.04
C PRO A 158 5.44 -9.19 -12.53
N LYS A 159 4.76 -10.10 -13.24
CA LYS A 159 5.45 -11.16 -13.97
C LYS A 159 6.39 -10.49 -14.97
N GLN A 160 7.71 -10.72 -14.84
CA GLN A 160 8.66 -10.26 -15.85
C GLN A 160 8.19 -10.78 -17.21
N LYS A 161 7.92 -9.87 -18.16
CA LYS A 161 7.81 -10.24 -19.56
C LYS A 161 9.21 -10.66 -19.98
N THR A 162 9.46 -11.96 -20.09
CA THR A 162 10.62 -12.49 -20.78
C THR A 162 10.57 -11.95 -22.21
N SER A 163 11.35 -10.90 -22.47
CA SER A 163 11.65 -10.47 -23.82
C SER A 163 12.59 -11.52 -24.39
N ASN A 164 12.06 -12.47 -25.15
CA ASN A 164 12.89 -13.30 -26.02
C ASN A 164 13.57 -12.35 -27.02
N ARG A 165 14.88 -12.18 -26.89
CA ARG A 165 15.73 -11.59 -27.93
C ARG A 165 16.76 -12.63 -28.36
#